data_AF-A0A7V9BAB9-F1
#
_entry.id   AF-A0A7V9BAB9-F1
#
_cell.length_a   1.000
_cell.length_b   1.000
_cell.length_c   1.000
_cell.angle_alpha   90.00
_cell.angle_beta   90.00
_cell.angle_gamma   90.00
#
_symmetry.space_group_name_H-M   'P 1'
#
loop_
_entity.id
_entity.type
_entity.pdbx_description
1 polymer ?
#
loop_
_entity_poly.entity_id
_entity_poly.type
_entity_poly.pdbx_seq_one_letter_code
_entity_poly.pdbx_strand_id
1 'polypeptide(L)'
;MRMMVLTALMLAVPAVSVHAQADHKAHPAQKAKMTRGDNAMAERMIATWPARPKLGARQMMAKYGAPQEATRERLVWHNQGPFKRITVFNLETPHDFPMPHVDFMEHTITYNVPLDKMEDLIEFDGSSTINRTVGELSARCDLEGHNVLTLNLDHDIVTGKKSVKEAREAFGQNIDQDVKGMHPPYVMALQFQPHDMKTAAFADTPVIPGSPLRAAVAPAADGPAQMKDAVALASVIAIDLNQVNAGAQAGQEQLSAPVMAYAKKLHEEHGHHMVATMKLGEEIDVTPLITPAVANMQIKGADALAAIIPMDGMAFERAFLSMMVMGHTEVLAVLDNQLIPSAANPELKKHLMATRTA
;
A
#
# COMPACT_ATOMS: atom_id res chain seq x y z
N MET A 1 21.93 -2.54 -54.04
CA MET A 1 21.02 -2.73 -52.88
C MET A 1 20.99 -4.19 -52.49
N ARG A 2 21.65 -4.56 -51.39
CA ARG A 2 21.43 -5.82 -50.67
C ARG A 2 21.71 -5.53 -49.19
N MET A 3 20.68 -5.70 -48.37
CA MET A 3 20.61 -5.33 -46.96
C MET A 3 21.68 -6.03 -46.14
N MET A 4 22.45 -5.25 -45.38
CA MET A 4 23.16 -5.73 -44.20
C MET A 4 22.11 -5.96 -43.10
N VAL A 5 21.96 -7.21 -42.70
CA VAL A 5 21.24 -7.58 -41.47
C VAL A 5 22.17 -7.21 -40.31
N LEU A 6 21.83 -6.17 -39.55
CA LEU A 6 22.48 -5.86 -38.29
C LEU A 6 22.05 -6.92 -37.26
N THR A 7 22.94 -7.87 -36.98
CA THR A 7 22.82 -8.77 -35.83
C THR A 7 23.09 -7.94 -34.57
N ALA A 8 22.09 -7.82 -33.69
CA ALA A 8 22.26 -7.21 -32.38
C ALA A 8 23.24 -8.06 -31.55
N LEU A 9 24.47 -7.54 -31.40
CA LEU A 9 25.50 -8.13 -30.56
C LEU A 9 25.20 -7.73 -29.10
N MET A 10 24.50 -8.59 -28.36
CA MET A 10 24.45 -8.48 -26.90
C MET A 10 25.84 -8.81 -26.34
N LEU A 11 26.58 -7.77 -25.95
CA LEU A 11 27.83 -7.91 -25.23
C LEU A 11 27.54 -8.39 -23.80
N ALA A 12 27.95 -9.62 -23.49
CA ALA A 12 28.01 -10.09 -22.12
C ALA A 12 29.14 -9.36 -21.38
N VAL A 13 28.80 -8.52 -20.41
CA VAL A 13 29.76 -7.92 -19.49
C VAL A 13 30.05 -8.92 -18.37
N PRO A 14 31.32 -9.32 -18.12
CA PRO A 14 31.64 -10.18 -16.99
C PRO A 14 31.50 -9.41 -15.68
N ALA A 15 30.87 -10.04 -14.68
CA ALA A 15 30.75 -9.49 -13.34
C ALA A 15 32.15 -9.30 -12.71
N VAL A 16 32.59 -8.05 -12.58
CA VAL A 16 33.76 -7.70 -11.78
C VAL A 16 33.28 -7.47 -10.34
N SER A 17 33.55 -8.45 -9.47
CA SER A 17 33.37 -8.31 -8.04
C SER A 17 34.40 -7.33 -7.47
N VAL A 18 34.00 -6.09 -7.18
CA VAL A 18 34.80 -5.17 -6.37
C VAL A 18 34.28 -5.21 -4.94
N HIS A 19 35.08 -5.80 -4.04
CA HIS A 19 34.93 -5.64 -2.60
C HIS A 19 35.31 -4.21 -2.22
N ALA A 20 34.32 -3.39 -1.86
CA ALA A 20 34.54 -2.18 -1.07
C ALA A 20 33.98 -2.43 0.34
N GLN A 21 34.87 -2.54 1.33
CA GLN A 21 34.53 -2.54 2.74
C GLN A 21 34.04 -1.14 3.14
N ALA A 22 32.80 -1.06 3.59
CA ALA A 22 32.31 0.05 4.42
C ALA A 22 31.58 -0.56 5.62
N ASP A 23 32.16 -0.37 6.81
CA ASP A 23 31.60 -0.81 8.08
C ASP A 23 30.32 -0.02 8.41
N HIS A 24 29.16 -0.62 8.15
CA HIS A 24 27.90 -0.22 8.77
C HIS A 24 27.22 -1.44 9.37
N LYS A 25 27.17 -1.51 10.70
CA LYS A 25 26.39 -2.49 11.45
C LYS A 25 24.89 -2.21 11.27
N ALA A 26 24.31 -2.72 10.18
CA ALA A 26 22.88 -2.94 10.08
C ALA A 26 22.50 -4.21 10.86
N HIS A 27 21.37 -4.17 11.58
CA HIS A 27 20.77 -5.37 12.18
C HIS A 27 20.53 -6.43 11.09
N PRO A 28 20.87 -7.71 11.32
CA PRO A 28 20.75 -8.71 10.28
C PRO A 28 19.27 -9.02 10.05
N ALA A 29 18.74 -8.62 8.90
CA ALA A 29 17.69 -9.41 8.28
C ALA A 29 18.27 -10.82 8.15
N GLN A 30 17.66 -11.78 8.84
CA GLN A 30 18.08 -13.17 8.83
C GLN A 30 18.01 -13.64 7.37
N LYS A 31 19.16 -13.67 6.68
CA LYS A 31 19.30 -14.28 5.35
C LYS A 31 18.99 -15.76 5.51
N ALA A 32 17.73 -16.14 5.46
CA ALA A 32 17.36 -17.53 5.27
C ALA A 32 18.07 -17.98 3.98
N LYS A 33 18.96 -18.96 4.11
CA LYS A 33 19.71 -19.50 2.97
C LYS A 33 18.71 -20.31 2.12
N MET A 34 18.03 -19.62 1.21
CA MET A 34 17.02 -20.20 0.33
C MET A 34 17.65 -21.30 -0.54
N THR A 35 16.88 -22.34 -0.81
CA THR A 35 17.37 -23.62 -1.31
C THR A 35 17.39 -23.67 -2.84
N ARG A 36 18.07 -24.67 -3.43
CA ARG A 36 17.93 -24.97 -4.88
C ARG A 36 16.47 -25.22 -5.29
N GLY A 37 15.59 -25.62 -4.36
CA GLY A 37 14.17 -25.86 -4.62
C GLY A 37 13.39 -24.58 -4.95
N ASP A 38 13.75 -23.46 -4.33
CA ASP A 38 13.03 -22.19 -4.48
C ASP A 38 13.25 -21.59 -5.88
N ASN A 39 14.47 -21.68 -6.40
CA ASN A 39 14.78 -21.32 -7.79
C ASN A 39 14.04 -22.21 -8.80
N ALA A 40 13.89 -23.51 -8.52
CA ALA A 40 13.17 -24.41 -9.40
C ALA A 40 11.66 -24.07 -9.47
N MET A 41 11.07 -23.58 -8.38
CA MET A 41 9.70 -23.09 -8.37
C MET A 41 9.56 -21.81 -9.18
N ALA A 42 10.45 -20.83 -8.99
CA ALA A 42 10.44 -19.59 -9.76
C ALA A 42 10.62 -19.83 -11.27
N GLU A 43 11.52 -20.74 -11.67
CA GLU A 43 11.68 -21.15 -13.08
C GLU A 43 10.40 -21.74 -13.69
N ARG A 44 9.61 -22.49 -12.90
CA ARG A 44 8.31 -23.00 -13.36
C ARG A 44 7.30 -21.88 -13.54
N MET A 45 7.30 -20.87 -12.67
CA MET A 45 6.38 -19.74 -12.77
C MET A 45 6.64 -18.90 -14.03
N ILE A 46 7.91 -18.71 -14.40
CA ILE A 46 8.29 -17.93 -15.59
C ILE A 46 8.35 -18.74 -16.88
N ALA A 47 7.96 -20.02 -16.86
CA ALA A 47 8.13 -20.93 -17.99
C ALA A 47 7.43 -20.43 -19.26
N THR A 48 6.26 -19.83 -19.11
CA THR A 48 5.40 -19.33 -20.20
C THR A 48 5.48 -17.81 -20.40
N TRP A 49 6.38 -17.12 -19.68
CA TRP A 49 6.53 -15.68 -19.83
C TRP A 49 7.11 -15.31 -21.20
N PRO A 50 6.80 -14.08 -21.70
CA PRO A 50 7.49 -13.51 -22.84
C PRO A 50 9.02 -13.51 -22.65
N ALA A 51 9.75 -13.56 -23.76
CA ALA A 51 11.18 -13.82 -23.76
C ALA A 51 12.00 -12.78 -22.95
N ARG A 52 11.64 -11.49 -23.04
CA ARG A 52 12.37 -10.42 -22.35
C ARG A 52 12.16 -10.44 -20.83
N PRO A 53 10.91 -10.41 -20.30
CA PRO A 53 10.65 -10.63 -18.88
C PRO A 53 11.30 -11.90 -18.32
N LYS A 54 11.23 -13.00 -19.06
CA LYS A 54 11.83 -14.28 -18.63
C LYS A 54 13.35 -14.18 -18.49
N LEU A 55 14.00 -13.47 -19.42
CA LEU A 55 15.43 -13.21 -19.35
C LEU A 55 15.77 -12.31 -18.15
N GLY A 56 15.03 -11.20 -17.98
CA GLY A 56 15.20 -10.30 -16.84
C GLY A 56 15.02 -11.00 -15.49
N ALA A 57 13.99 -11.85 -15.37
CA ALA A 57 13.75 -12.69 -14.20
C ALA A 57 14.95 -13.58 -13.88
N ARG A 58 15.54 -14.23 -14.89
CA ARG A 58 16.73 -15.07 -14.72
C ARG A 58 17.97 -14.27 -14.32
N GLN A 59 18.16 -13.08 -14.86
CA GLN A 59 19.24 -12.18 -14.47
C GLN A 59 19.09 -11.74 -13.02
N MET A 60 17.88 -11.37 -12.59
CA MET A 60 17.60 -11.02 -11.20
C MET A 60 17.79 -12.22 -10.26
N MET A 61 17.33 -13.42 -10.65
CA MET A 61 17.59 -14.64 -9.89
C MET A 61 19.08 -14.97 -9.77
N ALA A 62 19.86 -14.75 -10.83
CA ALA A 62 21.30 -14.96 -10.82
C ALA A 62 22.02 -13.96 -9.89
N LYS A 63 21.55 -12.71 -9.83
CA LYS A 63 22.15 -11.64 -9.02
C LYS A 63 21.72 -11.68 -7.54
N TYR A 64 20.44 -11.85 -7.28
CA TYR A 64 19.83 -11.73 -5.95
C TYR A 64 19.42 -13.06 -5.32
N GLY A 65 19.54 -14.17 -6.06
CA GLY A 65 19.05 -15.48 -5.62
C GLY A 65 17.54 -15.65 -5.85
N ALA A 66 16.95 -16.65 -5.18
CA ALA A 66 15.52 -16.94 -5.32
C ALA A 66 14.66 -15.74 -4.89
N PRO A 67 13.58 -15.42 -5.62
CA PRO A 67 12.63 -14.41 -5.18
C PRO A 67 11.88 -14.87 -3.93
N GLN A 68 11.48 -13.92 -3.09
CA GLN A 68 10.64 -14.21 -1.92
C GLN A 68 9.17 -14.42 -2.31
N GLU A 69 8.71 -13.81 -3.40
CA GLU A 69 7.41 -14.09 -4.00
C GLU A 69 7.57 -14.52 -5.46
N ALA A 70 6.94 -15.62 -5.84
CA ALA A 70 6.90 -16.10 -7.21
C ALA A 70 5.47 -16.47 -7.60
N THR A 71 4.90 -15.73 -8.56
CA THR A 71 3.58 -16.00 -9.14
C THR A 71 3.68 -16.08 -10.66
N ARG A 72 2.57 -16.44 -11.32
CA ARG A 72 2.50 -16.40 -12.79
C ARG A 72 2.62 -14.99 -13.37
N GLU A 73 2.39 -13.96 -12.57
CA GLU A 73 2.37 -12.57 -13.04
C GLU A 73 3.61 -11.77 -12.64
N ARG A 74 4.34 -12.18 -11.59
CA ARG A 74 5.54 -11.46 -11.14
C ARG A 74 6.47 -12.30 -10.27
N LEU A 75 7.73 -11.89 -10.22
CA LEU A 75 8.71 -12.28 -9.22
C LEU A 75 9.09 -11.07 -8.37
N VAL A 76 9.18 -11.23 -7.05
CA VAL A 76 9.49 -10.13 -6.12
C VAL A 76 10.64 -10.50 -5.19
N TRP A 77 11.59 -9.58 -5.06
CA TRP A 77 12.60 -9.59 -4.01
C TRP A 77 12.39 -8.40 -3.07
N HIS A 78 12.47 -8.64 -1.78
CA HIS A 78 12.33 -7.62 -0.74
C HIS A 78 13.67 -7.29 -0.10
N ASN A 79 13.86 -6.02 0.24
CA ASN A 79 14.99 -5.52 1.04
C ASN A 79 16.37 -5.94 0.49
N GLN A 80 16.57 -5.81 -0.83
CA GLN A 80 17.82 -6.13 -1.50
C GLN A 80 18.68 -4.87 -1.65
N GLY A 81 19.74 -4.75 -0.87
CA GLY A 81 20.61 -3.57 -0.90
C GLY A 81 19.82 -2.29 -0.56
N PRO A 82 19.86 -1.24 -1.40
CA PRO A 82 19.11 -0.01 -1.16
C PRO A 82 17.61 -0.13 -1.53
N PHE A 83 17.20 -1.21 -2.19
CA PHE A 83 15.84 -1.36 -2.70
C PHE A 83 14.94 -1.96 -1.63
N LYS A 84 13.81 -1.29 -1.40
CA LYS A 84 12.69 -1.82 -0.62
C LYS A 84 12.12 -3.04 -1.33
N ARG A 85 12.01 -2.95 -2.67
CA ARG A 85 11.44 -4.01 -3.52
C ARG A 85 12.05 -3.99 -4.92
N ILE A 86 12.31 -5.17 -5.46
CA ILE A 86 12.62 -5.40 -6.88
C ILE A 86 11.52 -6.30 -7.42
N THR A 87 10.89 -5.91 -8.53
CA THR A 87 9.82 -6.69 -9.16
C THR A 87 10.13 -6.91 -10.63
N VAL A 88 9.97 -8.15 -11.11
CA VAL A 88 9.92 -8.46 -12.56
C VAL A 88 8.52 -8.94 -12.89
N PHE A 89 7.89 -8.34 -13.90
CA PHE A 89 6.50 -8.60 -14.29
C PHE A 89 6.40 -9.48 -15.55
N ASN A 90 5.36 -10.31 -15.62
CA ASN A 90 4.95 -11.03 -16.83
C ASN A 90 4.20 -10.12 -17.82
N LEU A 91 4.72 -8.91 -18.06
CA LEU A 91 4.09 -7.90 -18.91
C LEU A 91 5.20 -7.07 -19.55
N GLU A 92 5.04 -6.77 -20.84
CA GLU A 92 5.89 -5.82 -21.56
C GLU A 92 5.07 -4.56 -21.83
N THR A 93 5.51 -3.42 -21.29
CA THR A 93 4.87 -2.12 -21.57
C THR A 93 5.78 -1.30 -22.48
N PRO A 94 5.36 -0.94 -23.70
CA PRO A 94 6.19 -0.12 -24.59
C PRO A 94 6.54 1.24 -23.96
N HIS A 95 7.81 1.63 -24.07
CA HIS A 95 8.31 2.90 -23.57
C HIS A 95 9.39 3.45 -24.52
N ASP A 96 9.27 4.73 -24.91
CA ASP A 96 10.09 5.33 -25.98
C ASP A 96 11.21 6.26 -25.49
N PHE A 97 11.34 6.47 -24.18
CA PHE A 97 12.37 7.33 -23.60
C PHE A 97 13.44 6.51 -22.88
N PRO A 98 14.75 6.79 -23.06
CA PRO A 98 15.33 7.73 -24.02
C PRO A 98 15.33 7.20 -25.46
N MET A 99 15.05 5.91 -25.63
CA MET A 99 14.85 5.25 -26.92
C MET A 99 13.83 4.11 -26.78
N PRO A 100 13.19 3.66 -27.88
CA PRO A 100 12.19 2.58 -27.84
C PRO A 100 12.70 1.29 -27.20
N HIS A 101 12.02 0.88 -26.12
CA HIS A 101 12.21 -0.37 -25.39
C HIS A 101 10.89 -0.80 -24.72
N VAL A 102 10.95 -1.79 -23.83
CA VAL A 102 9.78 -2.27 -23.08
C VAL A 102 10.08 -2.40 -21.60
N ASP A 103 9.15 -1.96 -20.79
CA ASP A 103 9.24 -2.01 -19.34
C ASP A 103 8.69 -3.32 -18.80
N PHE A 104 9.50 -4.00 -17.98
CA PHE A 104 9.08 -5.22 -17.28
C PHE A 104 9.77 -5.41 -15.91
N MET A 105 10.67 -4.52 -15.52
CA MET A 105 11.42 -4.59 -14.26
C MET A 105 11.30 -3.28 -13.50
N GLU A 106 10.96 -3.34 -12.22
CA GLU A 106 10.75 -2.20 -11.34
C GLU A 106 11.66 -2.28 -10.11
N HIS A 107 12.27 -1.14 -9.77
CA HIS A 107 13.00 -0.96 -8.52
C HIS A 107 12.32 0.11 -7.68
N THR A 108 11.90 -0.27 -6.47
CA THR A 108 11.26 0.62 -5.50
C THR A 108 12.22 0.93 -4.36
N ILE A 109 12.32 2.21 -4.03
CA ILE A 109 13.04 2.71 -2.86
C ILE A 109 12.08 3.41 -1.91
N THR A 110 12.51 3.51 -0.66
CA THR A 110 11.89 4.38 0.31
C THR A 110 12.29 5.83 0.03
N TYR A 111 11.32 6.66 -0.34
CA TYR A 111 11.57 8.04 -0.73
C TYR A 111 10.31 8.90 -0.55
N ASN A 112 10.45 9.99 0.18
CA ASN A 112 9.36 10.94 0.46
C ASN A 112 9.48 12.07 -0.55
N VAL A 113 8.77 11.96 -1.68
CA VAL A 113 8.77 13.00 -2.72
C VAL A 113 7.99 14.23 -2.22
N PRO A 114 8.59 15.43 -2.19
CA PRO A 114 7.88 16.67 -1.90
C PRO A 114 6.74 16.92 -2.91
N LEU A 115 5.62 17.46 -2.43
CA LEU A 115 4.42 17.68 -3.27
C LEU A 115 4.69 18.57 -4.47
N ASP A 116 5.47 19.63 -4.27
CA ASP A 116 5.87 20.60 -5.29
C ASP A 116 6.87 20.02 -6.32
N LYS A 117 7.31 18.78 -6.14
CA LYS A 117 8.22 18.06 -7.04
C LYS A 117 7.58 16.92 -7.83
N MET A 118 6.31 16.61 -7.57
CA MET A 118 5.66 15.48 -8.23
C MET A 118 5.48 15.71 -9.74
N GLU A 119 5.09 16.93 -10.13
CA GLU A 119 4.93 17.28 -11.55
C GLU A 119 6.25 17.18 -12.31
N ASP A 120 7.34 17.68 -11.70
CA ASP A 120 8.68 17.60 -12.28
C ASP A 120 9.10 16.13 -12.56
N LEU A 121 8.81 15.20 -11.63
CA LEU A 121 9.16 13.79 -11.81
C LEU A 121 8.31 13.10 -12.89
N ILE A 122 7.02 13.41 -12.96
CA ILE A 122 6.12 12.87 -13.98
C ILE A 122 6.49 13.43 -15.38
N GLU A 123 6.91 14.69 -15.47
CA GLU A 123 7.41 15.27 -16.72
C GLU A 123 8.75 14.65 -17.15
N PHE A 124 9.60 14.32 -16.18
CA PHE A 124 10.90 13.71 -16.44
C PHE A 124 10.79 12.32 -17.04
N ASP A 125 10.04 11.41 -16.42
CA ASP A 125 9.93 10.01 -16.88
C ASP A 125 8.55 9.41 -16.54
N GLY A 126 7.84 8.93 -17.58
CA GLY A 126 6.53 8.30 -17.42
C GLY A 126 6.56 6.94 -16.70
N SER A 127 7.76 6.37 -16.54
CA SER A 127 7.99 5.10 -15.85
C SER A 127 8.36 5.28 -14.37
N SER A 128 8.43 6.52 -13.88
CA SER A 128 8.52 6.83 -12.45
C SER A 128 7.15 6.77 -11.77
N THR A 129 7.03 6.01 -10.68
CA THR A 129 5.80 5.88 -9.88
C THR A 129 6.01 6.35 -8.45
N ILE A 130 5.15 7.26 -7.99
CA ILE A 130 5.20 7.84 -6.64
C ILE A 130 4.02 7.30 -5.83
N ASN A 131 4.30 6.68 -4.69
CA ASN A 131 3.27 6.28 -3.72
C ASN A 131 3.53 6.98 -2.38
N ARG A 132 2.86 8.13 -2.22
CA ARG A 132 3.14 9.08 -1.14
C ARG A 132 2.75 8.55 0.24
N THR A 133 1.61 7.87 0.34
CA THR A 133 1.07 7.38 1.62
C THR A 133 2.03 6.41 2.31
N VAL A 134 2.76 5.58 1.55
CA VAL A 134 3.76 4.63 2.07
C VAL A 134 5.22 5.05 1.82
N GLY A 135 5.42 6.29 1.35
CA GLY A 135 6.75 6.87 1.12
C GLY A 135 7.60 6.07 0.13
N GLU A 136 7.05 5.72 -1.03
CA GLU A 136 7.76 4.97 -2.07
C GLU A 136 7.93 5.80 -3.36
N LEU A 137 9.11 5.67 -3.96
CA LEU A 137 9.41 6.07 -5.34
C LEU A 137 9.93 4.82 -6.08
N SER A 138 9.45 4.59 -7.29
CA SER A 138 9.89 3.47 -8.12
C SER A 138 10.20 3.94 -9.54
N ALA A 139 11.14 3.27 -10.19
CA ALA A 139 11.38 3.40 -11.62
C ALA A 139 11.17 2.03 -12.30
N ARG A 140 10.67 2.05 -13.54
CA ARG A 140 10.45 0.85 -14.35
C ARG A 140 11.17 0.93 -15.70
N CYS A 141 11.78 -0.17 -16.13
CA CYS A 141 12.56 -0.28 -17.36
C CYS A 141 12.76 -1.78 -17.72
N ASP A 142 13.56 -2.08 -18.75
CA ASP A 142 14.07 -3.42 -19.05
C ASP A 142 15.36 -3.78 -18.28
N LEU A 143 16.11 -2.77 -17.84
CA LEU A 143 17.40 -2.93 -17.17
C LEU A 143 17.42 -2.31 -15.76
N GLU A 144 18.02 -3.02 -14.81
CA GLU A 144 18.25 -2.50 -13.45
C GLU A 144 19.06 -1.19 -13.47
N GLY A 145 20.13 -1.12 -14.27
CA GLY A 145 20.99 0.07 -14.31
C GLY A 145 20.24 1.33 -14.77
N HIS A 146 19.25 1.17 -15.65
CA HIS A 146 18.41 2.28 -16.11
C HIS A 146 17.39 2.69 -15.05
N ASN A 147 16.86 1.74 -14.29
CA ASN A 147 16.05 2.07 -13.11
C ASN A 147 16.87 2.85 -12.07
N VAL A 148 18.11 2.42 -11.82
CA VAL A 148 19.04 3.14 -10.91
C VAL A 148 19.35 4.55 -11.42
N LEU A 149 19.59 4.71 -12.72
CA LEU A 149 19.79 6.01 -13.36
C LEU A 149 18.57 6.92 -13.19
N THR A 150 17.38 6.39 -13.44
CA THR A 150 16.11 7.11 -13.27
C THR A 150 15.97 7.62 -11.84
N LEU A 151 16.11 6.75 -10.85
CA LEU A 151 16.00 7.12 -9.43
C LEU A 151 17.05 8.15 -8.99
N ASN A 152 18.27 8.10 -9.54
CA ASN A 152 19.30 9.11 -9.31
C ASN A 152 18.92 10.48 -9.89
N LEU A 153 18.34 10.49 -11.09
CA LEU A 153 17.91 11.72 -11.74
C LEU A 153 16.64 12.29 -11.10
N ASP A 154 15.72 11.45 -10.64
CA ASP A 154 14.58 11.85 -9.80
C ASP A 154 15.07 12.58 -8.54
N HIS A 155 16.08 12.03 -7.87
CA HIS A 155 16.68 12.66 -6.69
C HIS A 155 17.33 14.02 -7.03
N ASP A 156 18.05 14.10 -8.16
CA ASP A 156 18.65 15.36 -8.62
C ASP A 156 17.59 16.44 -8.90
N ILE A 157 16.43 16.05 -9.44
CA ILE A 157 15.29 16.96 -9.66
C ILE A 157 14.69 17.42 -8.33
N VAL A 158 14.41 16.48 -7.42
CA VAL A 158 13.82 16.75 -6.10
C VAL A 158 14.70 17.70 -5.29
N THR A 159 16.03 17.52 -5.36
CA THR A 159 17.00 18.37 -4.64
C THR A 159 17.34 19.68 -5.36
N GLY A 160 16.77 19.91 -6.56
CA GLY A 160 17.04 21.10 -7.37
C GLY A 160 18.43 21.13 -8.00
N LYS A 161 19.16 20.01 -7.97
CA LYS A 161 20.46 19.85 -8.63
C LYS A 161 20.34 19.79 -10.15
N LYS A 162 19.18 19.38 -10.67
CA LYS A 162 18.83 19.43 -12.10
C LYS A 162 17.40 19.90 -12.30
N SER A 163 17.18 20.64 -13.37
CA SER A 163 15.86 20.77 -13.97
C SER A 163 15.46 19.48 -14.69
N VAL A 164 14.16 19.33 -14.98
CA VAL A 164 13.62 18.22 -15.78
C VAL A 164 14.37 18.07 -17.10
N LYS A 165 14.57 19.18 -17.82
CA LYS A 165 15.28 19.19 -19.10
C LYS A 165 16.72 18.68 -18.96
N GLU A 166 17.46 19.20 -17.98
CA GLU A 166 18.85 18.77 -17.73
C GLU A 166 18.92 17.29 -17.31
N ALA A 167 17.93 16.80 -16.56
CA ALA A 167 17.84 15.39 -16.20
C ALA A 167 17.60 14.51 -17.43
N ARG A 168 16.70 14.89 -18.35
CA ARG A 168 16.47 14.15 -19.61
C ARG A 168 17.73 14.11 -20.49
N GLU A 169 18.44 15.23 -20.60
CA GLU A 169 19.72 15.29 -21.32
C GLU A 169 20.80 14.43 -20.64
N ALA A 170 20.89 14.49 -19.30
CA ALA A 170 21.81 13.68 -18.52
C ALA A 170 21.51 12.18 -18.62
N PHE A 171 20.23 11.78 -18.73
CA PHE A 171 19.85 10.40 -18.98
C PHE A 171 20.50 9.89 -20.27
N GLY A 172 20.27 10.58 -21.39
CA GLY A 172 20.84 10.22 -22.68
C GLY A 172 22.37 10.16 -22.67
N GLN A 173 23.03 11.09 -21.98
CA GLN A 173 24.49 11.10 -21.82
C GLN A 173 25.02 9.89 -21.02
N ASN A 174 24.34 9.51 -19.94
CA ASN A 174 24.73 8.33 -19.16
C ASN A 174 24.53 7.04 -19.96
N ILE A 175 23.44 6.93 -20.73
CA ILE A 175 23.23 5.79 -21.63
C ILE A 175 24.31 5.73 -22.71
N ASP A 176 24.64 6.84 -23.37
CA ASP A 176 25.72 6.91 -24.37
C ASP A 176 27.07 6.45 -23.81
N GLN A 177 27.39 6.81 -22.56
CA GLN A 177 28.60 6.37 -21.89
C GLN A 177 28.56 4.88 -21.50
N ASP A 178 27.43 4.40 -20.98
CA ASP A 178 27.27 3.01 -20.58
C ASP A 178 27.39 2.05 -21.76
N VAL A 179 26.76 2.37 -22.90
CA VAL A 179 26.86 1.54 -24.12
C VAL A 179 28.28 1.53 -24.72
N LYS A 180 29.12 2.50 -24.36
CA LYS A 180 30.55 2.55 -24.70
C LYS A 180 31.43 1.81 -23.68
N GLY A 181 30.82 1.13 -22.69
CA GLY A 181 31.51 0.36 -21.66
C GLY A 181 32.15 1.19 -20.55
N MET A 182 31.76 2.48 -20.42
CA MET A 182 32.32 3.35 -19.39
C MET A 182 31.65 3.17 -18.03
N HIS A 183 30.43 2.59 -17.99
CA HIS A 183 29.66 2.30 -16.78
C HIS A 183 29.62 3.48 -15.80
N PRO A 184 28.95 4.60 -16.15
CA PRO A 184 28.93 5.77 -15.31
C PRO A 184 28.31 5.46 -13.93
N PRO A 185 28.72 6.15 -12.84
CA PRO A 185 28.26 5.84 -11.49
C PRO A 185 26.72 5.78 -11.35
N TYR A 186 26.00 6.61 -12.12
CA TYR A 186 24.54 6.72 -12.07
C TYR A 186 23.80 5.47 -12.56
N VAL A 187 24.42 4.61 -13.38
CA VAL A 187 23.81 3.32 -13.78
C VAL A 187 24.24 2.17 -12.87
N MET A 188 25.28 2.37 -12.05
CA MET A 188 25.86 1.31 -11.23
C MET A 188 25.26 1.23 -9.83
N ALA A 189 24.97 2.39 -9.22
CA ALA A 189 24.45 2.47 -7.86
C ALA A 189 23.66 3.76 -7.65
N LEU A 190 22.81 3.77 -6.61
CA LEU A 190 22.24 5.02 -6.12
C LEU A 190 23.36 5.93 -5.60
N GLN A 191 23.35 7.19 -6.01
CA GLN A 191 24.31 8.23 -5.65
C GLN A 191 23.87 8.99 -4.39
N PHE A 192 22.83 8.50 -3.72
CA PHE A 192 22.26 9.02 -2.49
C PHE A 192 21.79 7.84 -1.62
N GLN A 193 21.59 8.09 -0.33
CA GLN A 193 20.96 7.12 0.55
C GLN A 193 19.45 7.32 0.54
N PRO A 194 18.65 6.29 0.23
CA PRO A 194 17.20 6.35 0.39
C PRO A 194 16.78 6.72 1.82
N HIS A 195 15.57 7.23 1.98
CA HIS A 195 15.04 7.56 3.30
C HIS A 195 14.86 6.31 4.18
N ASP A 196 14.79 6.49 5.50
CA ASP A 196 14.62 5.38 6.44
C ASP A 196 13.28 4.67 6.24
N MET A 197 13.35 3.35 6.04
CA MET A 197 12.20 2.44 5.89
C MET A 197 11.22 2.50 7.07
N LYS A 198 11.65 2.94 8.26
CA LYS A 198 10.80 3.04 9.46
C LYS A 198 10.01 4.34 9.56
N THR A 199 10.40 5.38 8.84
CA THR A 199 9.88 6.74 9.01
C THR A 199 9.26 7.32 7.74
N ALA A 200 9.34 6.60 6.62
CA ALA A 200 8.76 7.04 5.36
C ALA A 200 7.26 6.75 5.30
N ALA A 201 6.48 7.78 5.58
CA ALA A 201 5.07 7.87 5.22
C ALA A 201 4.67 9.35 5.22
N PHE A 202 4.02 9.81 4.17
CA PHE A 202 3.10 10.95 4.30
C PHE A 202 1.74 10.39 4.69
N ALA A 203 1.52 10.21 6.00
CA ALA A 203 0.24 9.74 6.49
C ALA A 203 -0.85 10.77 6.15
N ASP A 204 -1.81 10.38 5.32
CA ASP A 204 -2.98 11.19 5.04
C ASP A 204 -3.78 11.42 6.34
N THR A 205 -4.44 12.59 6.42
CA THR A 205 -5.27 12.97 7.56
C THR A 205 -6.75 12.90 7.18
N PRO A 206 -7.64 12.45 8.08
CA PRO A 206 -9.07 12.51 7.84
C PRO A 206 -9.55 13.95 7.58
N VAL A 207 -10.50 14.10 6.66
CA VAL A 207 -11.14 15.40 6.34
C VAL A 207 -12.59 15.48 6.81
N ILE A 208 -13.18 14.36 7.23
CA ILE A 208 -14.53 14.34 7.80
C ILE A 208 -14.42 14.86 9.24
N PRO A 209 -15.08 15.98 9.58
CA PRO A 209 -15.11 16.52 10.95
C PRO A 209 -15.55 15.44 11.96
N GLY A 210 -14.88 15.37 13.11
CA GLY A 210 -15.14 14.36 14.15
C GLY A 210 -14.73 12.92 13.81
N SER A 211 -13.99 12.69 12.72
CA SER A 211 -13.51 11.35 12.36
C SER A 211 -12.62 10.73 13.43
N PRO A 212 -12.70 9.41 13.65
CA PRO A 212 -11.76 8.72 14.51
C PRO A 212 -10.32 8.81 14.00
N LEU A 213 -9.38 9.00 14.94
CA LEU A 213 -7.95 8.92 14.68
C LEU A 213 -7.37 7.58 15.16
N ARG A 214 -6.34 7.10 14.48
CA ARG A 214 -5.54 5.96 14.96
C ARG A 214 -4.71 6.40 16.15
N ALA A 215 -4.59 5.53 17.17
CA ALA A 215 -3.80 5.83 18.37
C ALA A 215 -2.33 6.22 18.09
N ALA A 216 -1.74 5.77 16.98
CA ALA A 216 -0.37 6.13 16.59
C ALA A 216 -0.19 7.59 16.15
N VAL A 217 -1.26 8.29 15.77
CA VAL A 217 -1.21 9.67 15.24
C VAL A 217 -2.13 10.63 15.98
N ALA A 218 -2.94 10.14 16.92
CA ALA A 218 -3.82 10.96 17.73
C ALA A 218 -3.01 11.78 18.76
N PRO A 219 -3.41 13.03 19.07
CA PRO A 219 -2.85 13.76 20.19
C PRO A 219 -3.09 13.00 21.50
N ALA A 220 -2.21 13.20 22.48
CA ALA A 220 -2.38 12.61 23.80
C ALA A 220 -3.68 13.14 24.44
N ALA A 221 -4.50 12.24 24.99
CA ALA A 221 -5.67 12.64 25.75
C ALA A 221 -5.27 13.35 27.05
N ASP A 222 -6.09 14.31 27.49
CA ASP A 222 -5.92 15.09 28.73
C ASP A 222 -6.12 14.25 30.01
N GLY A 223 -6.43 12.96 29.87
CA GLY A 223 -6.41 11.99 30.97
C GLY A 223 -7.19 10.71 30.69
N PRO A 224 -7.22 9.78 31.67
CA PRO A 224 -7.88 8.49 31.53
C PRO A 224 -9.39 8.57 31.29
N ALA A 225 -10.06 9.62 31.79
CA ALA A 225 -11.50 9.83 31.59
C ALA A 225 -11.81 10.19 30.12
N GLN A 226 -11.11 11.19 29.58
CA GLN A 226 -11.27 11.60 28.18
C GLN A 226 -10.86 10.48 27.21
N MET A 227 -9.85 9.66 27.56
CA MET A 227 -9.49 8.48 26.77
C MET A 227 -10.63 7.45 26.71
N LYS A 228 -11.37 7.22 27.80
CA LYS A 228 -12.54 6.33 27.80
C LYS A 228 -13.64 6.86 26.89
N ASP A 229 -13.91 8.16 26.95
CA ASP A 229 -14.91 8.81 26.10
C ASP A 229 -14.51 8.74 24.62
N ALA A 230 -13.23 8.99 24.29
CA ALA A 230 -12.69 8.86 22.95
C ALA A 230 -12.82 7.43 22.39
N VAL A 231 -12.55 6.43 23.22
CA VAL A 231 -12.72 5.01 22.85
C VAL A 231 -14.20 4.65 22.70
N ALA A 232 -15.09 5.19 23.54
CA ALA A 232 -16.52 4.93 23.44
C ALA A 232 -17.12 5.52 22.15
N LEU A 233 -16.79 6.77 21.81
CA LEU A 233 -17.15 7.38 20.53
C LEU A 233 -16.68 6.53 19.34
N ALA A 234 -15.41 6.12 19.35
CA ALA A 234 -14.84 5.33 18.26
C ALA A 234 -15.44 3.92 18.17
N SER A 235 -15.85 3.33 19.31
CA SER A 235 -16.54 2.03 19.35
C SER A 235 -17.91 2.11 18.68
N VAL A 236 -18.71 3.13 19.00
CA VAL A 236 -20.01 3.36 18.37
C VAL A 236 -19.85 3.60 16.87
N ILE A 237 -18.92 4.45 16.47
CA ILE A 237 -18.63 4.72 15.05
C ILE A 237 -18.21 3.43 14.32
N ALA A 238 -17.38 2.60 14.93
CA ALA A 238 -16.97 1.32 14.35
C ALA A 238 -18.14 0.34 14.18
N ILE A 239 -19.04 0.28 15.17
CA ILE A 239 -20.24 -0.55 15.12
C ILE A 239 -21.17 -0.09 14.00
N ASP A 240 -21.47 1.21 13.94
CA ASP A 240 -22.35 1.76 12.91
C ASP A 240 -21.77 1.57 11.51
N LEU A 241 -20.46 1.78 11.32
CA LEU A 241 -19.79 1.54 10.04
C LEU A 241 -19.97 0.09 9.57
N ASN A 242 -19.91 -0.88 10.48
CA ASN A 242 -20.16 -2.29 10.14
C ASN A 242 -21.61 -2.53 9.71
N GLN A 243 -22.59 -1.89 10.36
CA GLN A 243 -24.01 -1.99 9.96
C GLN A 243 -24.28 -1.30 8.62
N VAL A 244 -23.66 -0.14 8.39
CA VAL A 244 -23.69 0.59 7.11
C VAL A 244 -23.16 -0.31 5.98
N ASN A 245 -22.00 -0.92 6.17
CA ASN A 245 -21.39 -1.80 5.17
C ASN A 245 -22.25 -3.05 4.92
N ALA A 246 -22.81 -3.66 5.96
CA ALA A 246 -23.69 -4.81 5.83
C ALA A 246 -24.99 -4.48 5.10
N GLY A 247 -25.63 -3.35 5.44
CA GLY A 247 -26.82 -2.85 4.77
C GLY A 247 -26.55 -2.49 3.30
N ALA A 248 -25.40 -1.86 3.01
CA ALA A 248 -24.97 -1.54 1.66
C ALA A 248 -24.74 -2.80 0.80
N GLN A 249 -24.06 -3.83 1.34
CA GLN A 249 -23.87 -5.11 0.65
C GLN A 249 -25.21 -5.81 0.40
N ALA A 250 -26.05 -5.95 1.42
CA ALA A 250 -27.37 -6.56 1.29
C ALA A 250 -28.25 -5.83 0.25
N GLY A 251 -28.07 -4.51 0.09
CA GLY A 251 -28.73 -3.73 -0.96
C GLY A 251 -28.34 -4.08 -2.40
N GLN A 252 -27.21 -4.77 -2.61
CA GLN A 252 -26.78 -5.28 -3.92
C GLN A 252 -27.30 -6.69 -4.23
N GLU A 253 -27.88 -7.37 -3.24
CA GLU A 253 -28.32 -8.75 -3.36
C GLU A 253 -29.77 -8.88 -3.87
N GLN A 254 -30.10 -10.05 -4.40
CA GLN A 254 -31.48 -10.39 -4.78
C GLN A 254 -32.27 -10.87 -3.55
N LEU A 255 -32.77 -9.92 -2.75
CA LEU A 255 -33.50 -10.19 -1.50
C LEU A 255 -35.01 -10.05 -1.65
N SER A 256 -35.76 -10.64 -0.72
CA SER A 256 -37.18 -10.36 -0.57
C SER A 256 -37.42 -8.88 -0.23
N ALA A 257 -38.56 -8.33 -0.67
CA ALA A 257 -38.87 -6.91 -0.46
C ALA A 257 -38.78 -6.44 1.02
N PRO A 258 -39.23 -7.23 2.03
CA PRO A 258 -39.06 -6.86 3.43
C PRO A 258 -37.60 -6.77 3.88
N VAL A 259 -36.75 -7.70 3.44
CA VAL A 259 -35.33 -7.70 3.83
C VAL A 259 -34.56 -6.61 3.11
N MET A 260 -34.87 -6.34 1.84
CA MET A 260 -34.34 -5.18 1.12
C MET A 260 -34.70 -3.86 1.81
N ALA A 261 -35.95 -3.70 2.26
CA ALA A 261 -36.37 -2.52 3.02
C ALA A 261 -35.63 -2.40 4.36
N TYR A 262 -35.40 -3.53 5.06
CA TYR A 262 -34.62 -3.55 6.29
C TYR A 262 -33.15 -3.20 6.07
N ALA A 263 -32.50 -3.74 5.03
CA ALA A 263 -31.12 -3.42 4.67
C ALA A 263 -30.94 -1.93 4.36
N LYS A 264 -31.90 -1.33 3.63
CA LYS A 264 -31.92 0.12 3.36
C LYS A 264 -32.04 0.92 4.66
N LYS A 265 -32.96 0.53 5.56
CA LYS A 265 -33.13 1.17 6.86
C LYS A 265 -31.86 1.11 7.70
N LEU A 266 -31.21 -0.06 7.76
CA LEU A 266 -29.94 -0.24 8.46
C LEU A 266 -28.86 0.72 7.93
N HIS A 267 -28.68 0.78 6.62
CA HIS A 267 -27.70 1.67 6.01
C HIS A 267 -28.00 3.15 6.36
N GLU A 268 -29.25 3.58 6.19
CA GLU A 268 -29.64 4.98 6.43
C GLU A 268 -29.51 5.37 7.91
N GLU A 269 -30.11 4.59 8.81
CA GLU A 269 -30.15 4.93 10.23
C GLU A 269 -28.78 4.85 10.90
N HIS A 270 -28.00 3.79 10.65
CA HIS A 270 -26.64 3.72 11.19
C HIS A 270 -25.71 4.75 10.56
N GLY A 271 -25.89 5.08 9.27
CA GLY A 271 -25.14 6.16 8.62
C GLY A 271 -25.41 7.51 9.29
N HIS A 272 -26.68 7.85 9.53
CA HIS A 272 -27.04 9.07 10.26
C HIS A 272 -26.52 9.08 11.70
N HIS A 273 -26.62 7.95 12.41
CA HIS A 273 -26.16 7.82 13.78
C HIS A 273 -24.63 7.93 13.90
N MET A 274 -23.88 7.36 12.96
CA MET A 274 -22.43 7.46 12.87
C MET A 274 -21.98 8.92 12.72
N VAL A 275 -22.60 9.65 11.79
CA VAL A 275 -22.30 11.08 11.58
C VAL A 275 -22.67 11.92 12.81
N ALA A 276 -23.80 11.62 13.46
CA ALA A 276 -24.18 12.30 14.70
C ALA A 276 -23.16 12.03 15.83
N THR A 277 -22.61 10.82 15.89
CA THR A 277 -21.59 10.45 16.88
C THR A 277 -20.26 11.15 16.62
N MET A 278 -19.84 11.28 15.35
CA MET A 278 -18.67 12.09 14.97
C MET A 278 -18.87 13.55 15.39
N LYS A 279 -20.02 14.15 15.04
CA LYS A 279 -20.37 15.52 15.40
C LYS A 279 -20.37 15.74 16.92
N LEU A 280 -20.92 14.78 17.69
CA LEU A 280 -20.89 14.84 19.14
C LEU A 280 -19.47 14.93 19.67
N GLY A 281 -18.55 14.11 19.14
CA GLY A 281 -17.13 14.16 19.50
C GLY A 281 -16.52 15.55 19.34
N GLU A 282 -16.89 16.27 18.28
CA GLU A 282 -16.47 17.66 18.08
C GLU A 282 -17.10 18.61 19.09
N GLU A 283 -18.42 18.49 19.33
CA GLU A 283 -19.16 19.35 20.25
C GLU A 283 -18.64 19.23 21.69
N ILE A 284 -18.12 18.06 22.08
CA ILE A 284 -17.56 17.82 23.42
C ILE A 284 -16.03 17.90 23.49
N ASP A 285 -15.36 18.26 22.38
CA ASP A 285 -13.90 18.33 22.26
C ASP A 285 -13.20 17.01 22.65
N VAL A 286 -13.74 15.90 22.17
CA VAL A 286 -13.18 14.55 22.33
C VAL A 286 -13.02 13.89 20.97
N THR A 287 -11.78 13.82 20.50
CA THR A 287 -11.45 13.13 19.25
C THR A 287 -11.64 11.62 19.43
N PRO A 288 -12.48 10.94 18.63
CA PRO A 288 -12.64 9.49 18.74
C PRO A 288 -11.33 8.75 18.46
N LEU A 289 -11.01 7.73 19.27
CA LEU A 289 -9.72 7.05 19.24
C LEU A 289 -9.82 5.57 18.87
N ILE A 290 -9.26 5.20 17.71
CA ILE A 290 -9.12 3.80 17.29
C ILE A 290 -7.95 3.17 18.06
N THR A 291 -8.29 2.39 19.09
CA THR A 291 -7.39 1.49 19.79
C THR A 291 -7.42 0.08 19.18
N PRO A 292 -6.52 -0.85 19.55
CA PRO A 292 -6.60 -2.24 19.09
C PRO A 292 -7.96 -2.91 19.38
N ALA A 293 -8.62 -2.56 20.49
CA ALA A 293 -9.95 -3.08 20.80
C ALA A 293 -11.02 -2.58 19.81
N VAL A 294 -11.02 -1.29 19.48
CA VAL A 294 -11.93 -0.71 18.48
C VAL A 294 -11.65 -1.28 17.09
N ALA A 295 -10.37 -1.41 16.71
CA ALA A 295 -9.99 -2.03 15.45
C ALA A 295 -10.50 -3.49 15.35
N ASN A 296 -10.44 -4.25 16.45
CA ASN A 296 -10.99 -5.61 16.48
C ASN A 296 -12.52 -5.64 16.31
N MET A 297 -13.26 -4.61 16.76
CA MET A 297 -14.70 -4.51 16.49
C MET A 297 -14.98 -4.31 15.00
N GLN A 298 -14.19 -3.45 14.32
CA GLN A 298 -14.27 -3.25 12.87
C GLN A 298 -14.01 -4.56 12.13
N ILE A 299 -12.93 -5.25 12.48
CA ILE A 299 -12.55 -6.55 11.89
C ILE A 299 -13.65 -7.59 12.11
N LYS A 300 -14.16 -7.73 13.34
CA LYS A 300 -15.20 -8.72 13.66
C LYS A 300 -16.45 -8.55 12.78
N GLY A 301 -16.92 -7.31 12.59
CA GLY A 301 -18.07 -7.04 11.73
C GLY A 301 -17.78 -7.32 10.25
N ALA A 302 -16.59 -6.92 9.77
CA ALA A 302 -16.15 -7.21 8.41
C ALA A 302 -16.02 -8.71 8.13
N ASP A 303 -15.47 -9.49 9.08
CA ASP A 303 -15.34 -10.95 8.98
C ASP A 303 -16.72 -11.64 8.95
N ALA A 304 -17.66 -11.19 9.79
CA ALA A 304 -19.02 -11.72 9.78
C ALA A 304 -19.72 -11.47 8.44
N LEU A 305 -19.56 -10.28 7.86
CA LEU A 305 -20.09 -9.96 6.53
C LEU A 305 -19.41 -10.78 5.44
N ALA A 306 -18.07 -10.89 5.47
CA ALA A 306 -17.30 -11.67 4.51
C ALA A 306 -17.70 -13.15 4.48
N ALA A 307 -18.12 -13.71 5.62
CA ALA A 307 -18.60 -15.08 5.71
C ALA A 307 -19.92 -15.35 4.95
N ILE A 308 -20.75 -14.31 4.75
CA ILE A 308 -22.05 -14.44 4.09
C ILE A 308 -22.05 -13.98 2.63
N ILE A 309 -21.11 -13.11 2.22
CA ILE A 309 -20.99 -12.61 0.82
C ILE A 309 -21.02 -13.71 -0.25
N PRO A 310 -20.39 -14.89 -0.08
CA PRO A 310 -20.44 -15.94 -1.10
C PRO A 310 -21.79 -16.67 -1.21
N MET A 311 -22.75 -16.36 -0.33
CA MET A 311 -24.08 -16.97 -0.35
C MET A 311 -25.01 -16.15 -1.25
N ASP A 312 -26.01 -16.81 -1.85
CA ASP A 312 -26.98 -16.15 -2.71
C ASP A 312 -28.43 -16.38 -2.23
N GLY A 313 -29.32 -15.47 -2.64
CA GLY A 313 -30.77 -15.58 -2.45
C GLY A 313 -31.19 -15.88 -1.01
N MET A 314 -32.04 -16.89 -0.81
CA MET A 314 -32.55 -17.24 0.53
C MET A 314 -31.49 -17.71 1.53
N ALA A 315 -30.32 -18.16 1.07
CA ALA A 315 -29.22 -18.52 1.97
C ALA A 315 -28.59 -17.25 2.56
N PHE A 316 -28.25 -16.28 1.70
CA PHE A 316 -27.77 -14.97 2.11
C PHE A 316 -28.79 -14.27 3.03
N GLU A 317 -30.05 -14.21 2.61
CA GLU A 317 -31.11 -13.50 3.35
C GLU A 317 -31.22 -13.98 4.80
N ARG A 318 -31.21 -15.30 5.03
CA ARG A 318 -31.26 -15.87 6.38
C ARG A 318 -29.98 -15.59 7.16
N ALA A 319 -28.82 -15.73 6.53
CA ALA A 319 -27.54 -15.49 7.18
C ALA A 319 -27.38 -14.00 7.57
N PHE A 320 -27.79 -13.07 6.70
CA PHE A 320 -27.83 -11.64 6.97
C PHE A 320 -28.69 -11.31 8.18
N LEU A 321 -29.94 -11.79 8.22
CA LEU A 321 -30.82 -11.54 9.36
C LEU A 321 -30.28 -12.13 10.67
N SER A 322 -29.75 -13.36 10.65
CA SER A 322 -29.11 -13.96 11.83
C SER A 322 -27.88 -13.17 12.29
N MET A 323 -27.04 -12.71 11.36
CA MET A 323 -25.88 -11.86 11.64
C MET A 323 -26.31 -10.53 12.29
N MET A 324 -27.36 -9.90 11.78
CA MET A 324 -27.89 -8.65 12.34
C MET A 324 -28.41 -8.85 13.77
N VAL A 325 -29.23 -9.88 14.01
CA VAL A 325 -29.75 -10.16 15.37
C VAL A 325 -28.60 -10.43 16.34
N MET A 326 -27.62 -11.25 15.95
CA MET A 326 -26.46 -11.57 16.78
C MET A 326 -25.62 -10.32 17.09
N GLY A 327 -25.27 -9.54 16.06
CA GLY A 327 -24.47 -8.33 16.22
C GLY A 327 -25.15 -7.29 17.12
N HIS A 328 -26.45 -7.01 16.92
CA HIS A 328 -27.19 -6.07 17.76
C HIS A 328 -27.29 -6.55 19.22
N THR A 329 -27.48 -7.86 19.44
CA THR A 329 -27.51 -8.45 20.79
C THR A 329 -26.17 -8.25 21.52
N GLU A 330 -25.05 -8.48 20.84
CA GLU A 330 -23.72 -8.25 21.41
C GLU A 330 -23.44 -6.78 21.69
N VAL A 331 -23.84 -5.87 20.78
CA VAL A 331 -23.67 -4.42 20.95
C VAL A 331 -24.45 -3.91 22.15
N LEU A 332 -25.68 -4.38 22.37
CA LEU A 332 -26.45 -4.04 23.56
C LEU A 332 -25.71 -4.44 24.85
N ALA A 333 -25.10 -5.63 24.87
CA ALA A 333 -24.29 -6.06 26.00
C ALA A 333 -23.02 -5.20 26.20
N VAL A 334 -22.38 -4.76 25.11
CA VAL A 334 -21.22 -3.84 25.17
C VAL A 334 -21.63 -2.46 25.68
N LEU A 335 -22.76 -1.92 25.22
CA LEU A 335 -23.32 -0.66 25.72
C LEU A 335 -23.60 -0.74 27.23
N ASP A 336 -24.31 -1.80 27.66
CA ASP A 336 -24.74 -1.96 29.05
C ASP A 336 -23.61 -2.20 30.03
N ASN A 337 -22.65 -3.05 29.66
CA ASN A 337 -21.63 -3.50 30.60
C ASN A 337 -20.32 -2.71 30.50
N GLN A 338 -20.10 -1.97 29.41
CA GLN A 338 -18.81 -1.31 29.15
C GLN A 338 -18.96 0.17 28.84
N LEU A 339 -19.66 0.54 27.77
CA LEU A 339 -19.62 1.91 27.25
C LEU A 339 -20.41 2.89 28.14
N ILE A 340 -21.67 2.59 28.46
CA ILE A 340 -22.53 3.48 29.28
C ILE A 340 -21.97 3.65 30.71
N PRO A 341 -21.50 2.60 31.42
CA PRO A 341 -20.93 2.77 32.75
C PRO A 341 -19.60 3.52 32.77
N SER A 342 -18.81 3.44 31.68
CA SER A 342 -17.46 4.01 31.61
C SER A 342 -17.41 5.43 31.06
N ALA A 343 -18.47 5.89 30.38
CA ALA A 343 -18.55 7.24 29.83
C ALA A 343 -18.54 8.30 30.95
N ALA A 344 -17.58 9.21 30.90
CA ALA A 344 -17.40 10.29 31.85
C ALA A 344 -18.15 11.56 31.41
N ASN A 345 -18.16 11.86 30.11
CA ASN A 345 -18.89 13.00 29.56
C ASN A 345 -20.42 12.75 29.61
N PRO A 346 -21.22 13.66 30.19
CA PRO A 346 -22.66 13.49 30.35
C PRO A 346 -23.44 13.46 29.02
N GLU A 347 -23.03 14.25 28.03
CA GLU A 347 -23.68 14.24 26.71
C GLU A 347 -23.35 12.96 25.94
N LEU A 348 -22.12 12.45 26.04
CA LEU A 348 -21.77 11.13 25.51
C LEU A 348 -22.58 10.02 26.17
N LYS A 349 -22.70 10.05 27.51
CA LYS A 349 -23.48 9.04 28.23
C LYS A 349 -24.95 9.06 27.80
N LYS A 350 -25.54 10.25 27.65
CA LYS A 350 -26.89 10.44 27.15
C LYS A 350 -27.04 9.91 25.72
N HIS A 351 -26.08 10.19 24.84
CA HIS A 351 -26.04 9.66 23.48
C HIS A 351 -26.03 8.13 23.47
N LEU A 352 -25.14 7.49 24.24
CA LEU A 352 -25.06 6.03 24.36
C LEU A 352 -26.35 5.41 24.90
N MET A 353 -27.00 6.06 25.87
CA MET A 353 -28.29 5.62 26.39
C MET A 353 -29.40 5.71 25.33
N ALA A 354 -29.37 6.73 24.47
CA ALA A 354 -30.30 6.84 23.34
C ALA A 354 -30.03 5.76 22.29
N THR A 355 -28.76 5.51 21.94
CA THR A 355 -28.34 4.42 21.04
C THR A 355 -28.86 3.06 21.52
N ARG A 356 -28.82 2.82 22.83
CA ARG A 356 -29.29 1.56 23.44
C ARG A 356 -30.81 1.32 23.30
N THR A 357 -31.59 2.38 23.08
CA THR A 357 -33.07 2.31 23.00
C THR A 357 -33.63 2.52 21.61
N ALA A 358 -32.78 2.87 20.65
CA ALA A 358 -33.10 2.96 19.23
C ALA A 358 -33.16 1.55 18.61
#